data_AF-A0A821ITN6-F1
#
_entry.id   AF-A0A821ITN6-F1
#
_cell.length_a   1.000
_cell.length_b   1.000
_cell.length_c   1.000
_cell.angle_alpha   90.00
_cell.angle_beta   90.00
_cell.angle_gamma   90.00
#
_symmetry.space_group_name_H-M   'P 1'
#
loop_
_entity.id
_entity.type
_entity.pdbx_description
1 polymer ?
#
loop_
_entity_poly.entity_id
_entity_poly.type
_entity_poly.pdbx_seq_one_letter_code
_entity_poly.pdbx_strand_id
1 'polypeptide(L)'
;MDKAIYLNDCINHALTLTRIYHLEIHAKIFCDKLMEILHLLPDVITLKFFSLSILRQGDLSDDEIEFLCIVLPKNQIRKICFGNMEDMAELYMLLLICSRINHLQIQRIDYMHAELLTGLVLTEIERAFNSLLRLLCFSIPEAHDEMIEKLERKIDRENLRFDFIIKHVMDKIYLQWK
;
A
#
# COMPACT_ATOMS: atom_id res chain seq x y z
N MET A 1 28.59 5.56 -30.55
CA MET A 1 28.69 6.11 -29.17
C MET A 1 27.29 6.12 -28.61
N ASP A 2 27.02 5.14 -27.74
CA ASP A 2 25.72 4.85 -27.18
C ASP A 2 25.25 5.98 -26.26
N LYS A 3 24.07 6.53 -26.57
CA LYS A 3 23.34 7.39 -25.63
C LYS A 3 22.56 6.49 -24.68
N ALA A 4 23.24 5.96 -23.68
CA ALA A 4 22.56 5.54 -22.46
C ALA A 4 22.06 6.80 -21.76
N ILE A 5 20.84 7.25 -22.10
CA ILE A 5 20.18 8.29 -21.31
C ILE A 5 19.82 7.60 -19.99
N TYR A 6 20.48 8.01 -18.91
CA TYR A 6 20.23 7.45 -17.59
C TYR A 6 18.80 7.81 -17.17
N LEU A 7 18.07 6.84 -16.61
CA LEU A 7 16.69 7.02 -16.15
C LEU A 7 16.52 8.27 -15.26
N ASN A 8 17.54 8.59 -14.45
CA ASN A 8 17.60 9.80 -13.63
C ASN A 8 17.53 11.09 -14.46
N ASP A 9 18.20 11.17 -15.61
CA ASP A 9 18.18 12.37 -16.45
C ASP A 9 16.81 12.58 -17.10
N CYS A 10 16.15 11.50 -17.53
CA CYS A 10 14.77 11.54 -18.02
C CYS A 10 13.79 11.98 -16.93
N ILE A 11 13.92 11.44 -15.71
CA ILE A 11 13.05 11.79 -14.58
C ILE A 11 13.30 13.24 -14.16
N ASN A 12 14.55 13.66 -13.99
CA ASN A 12 14.90 15.03 -13.62
C ASN A 12 14.41 16.03 -14.67
N HIS A 13 14.53 15.71 -15.96
CA HIS A 13 13.99 16.57 -17.02
C HIS A 13 12.46 16.63 -16.99
N ALA A 14 11.77 15.49 -16.84
CA ALA A 14 10.32 15.48 -16.71
C ALA A 14 9.82 16.29 -15.48
N LEU A 15 10.56 16.22 -14.37
CA LEU A 15 10.27 16.97 -13.14
C LEU A 15 10.49 18.47 -13.29
N THR A 16 11.47 18.92 -14.08
CA THR A 16 11.64 20.36 -14.36
C THR A 16 10.46 20.95 -15.12
N LEU A 17 9.70 20.12 -15.84
CA LEU A 17 8.60 20.55 -16.71
C LEU A 17 7.22 20.26 -16.11
N THR A 18 7.10 19.24 -15.25
CA THR A 18 5.81 18.74 -14.78
C THR A 18 5.89 18.20 -13.35
N ARG A 19 4.83 18.46 -12.57
CA ARG A 19 4.62 17.79 -11.28
C ARG A 19 3.92 16.45 -11.50
N ILE A 20 4.54 15.38 -11.03
CA ILE A 20 4.00 14.02 -11.15
C ILE A 20 3.23 13.69 -9.87
N TYR A 21 1.90 13.71 -9.96
CA TYR A 21 1.01 13.40 -8.82
C TYR A 21 0.59 11.92 -8.77
N HIS A 22 0.73 11.21 -9.89
CA HIS A 22 0.31 9.83 -10.06
C HIS A 22 1.46 9.04 -10.65
N LEU A 23 1.86 7.97 -9.96
CA LEU A 23 2.88 7.03 -10.42
C LEU A 23 2.24 5.66 -10.59
N GLU A 24 2.29 5.12 -11.80
CA GLU A 24 1.84 3.76 -12.11
C GLU A 24 3.02 2.91 -12.59
N ILE A 25 3.23 1.77 -11.95
CA ILE A 25 4.34 0.86 -12.21
C ILE A 25 3.77 -0.51 -12.60
N HIS A 26 3.87 -0.84 -13.88
CA HIS A 26 3.33 -2.09 -14.42
C HIS A 26 4.26 -3.30 -14.24
N ALA A 27 5.53 -3.07 -13.92
CA ALA A 27 6.51 -4.12 -13.66
C ALA A 27 6.62 -4.41 -12.15
N LYS A 28 7.10 -5.61 -11.81
CA LYS A 28 7.56 -5.90 -10.45
C LYS A 28 8.67 -4.91 -10.08
N ILE A 29 8.52 -4.23 -8.94
CA ILE A 29 9.51 -3.27 -8.43
C ILE A 29 10.02 -3.72 -7.07
N PHE A 30 11.31 -3.51 -6.82
CA PHE A 30 11.90 -3.74 -5.51
C PHE A 30 11.73 -2.49 -4.63
N CYS A 31 11.63 -2.69 -3.31
CA CYS A 31 11.42 -1.62 -2.35
C CYS A 31 12.49 -0.52 -2.45
N ASP A 32 13.77 -0.88 -2.52
CA ASP A 32 14.90 0.03 -2.75
C ASP A 32 14.71 0.92 -3.99
N LYS A 33 14.19 0.35 -5.08
CA LYS A 33 13.99 1.08 -6.32
C LYS A 33 12.76 1.98 -6.25
N LEU A 34 11.68 1.52 -5.63
CA LEU A 34 10.50 2.35 -5.38
C LEU A 34 10.89 3.58 -4.56
N MET A 35 11.75 3.36 -3.57
CA MET A 35 12.30 4.38 -2.70
C MET A 35 13.10 5.45 -3.44
N GLU A 36 14.03 5.05 -4.30
CA GLU A 36 14.75 5.98 -5.17
C GLU A 36 13.80 6.82 -6.04
N ILE A 37 12.78 6.18 -6.61
CA ILE A 37 11.79 6.88 -7.45
C ILE A 37 10.99 7.89 -6.61
N LEU A 38 10.51 7.52 -5.43
CA LEU A 38 9.75 8.41 -4.56
C LEU A 38 10.59 9.58 -4.03
N HIS A 39 11.90 9.38 -3.84
CA HIS A 39 12.81 10.48 -3.50
C HIS A 39 12.91 11.52 -4.62
N LEU A 40 12.92 11.07 -5.88
CA LEU A 40 12.92 11.96 -7.05
C LEU A 40 11.54 12.58 -7.28
N LEU A 41 10.45 11.93 -6.86
CA LEU A 41 9.08 12.35 -7.11
C LEU A 41 8.34 12.75 -5.80
N PRO A 42 8.73 13.85 -5.14
CA PRO A 42 8.21 14.21 -3.81
C PRO A 42 6.71 14.58 -3.81
N ASP A 43 6.18 14.98 -4.96
CA ASP A 43 4.79 15.42 -5.13
C ASP A 43 3.82 14.27 -5.44
N VAL A 44 4.27 13.01 -5.46
CA VAL A 44 3.40 11.85 -5.73
C VAL A 44 2.37 11.71 -4.61
N ILE A 45 1.09 11.69 -5.01
CA ILE A 45 -0.06 11.51 -4.12
C ILE A 45 -0.67 10.13 -4.28
N THR A 46 -0.63 9.58 -5.50
CA THR A 46 -1.18 8.26 -5.82
C THR A 46 -0.09 7.37 -6.37
N LEU A 47 0.05 6.20 -5.75
CA LEU A 47 0.97 5.17 -6.17
C LEU A 47 0.17 3.92 -6.58
N LYS A 48 0.40 3.44 -7.80
CA LYS A 48 -0.20 2.22 -8.30
C LYS A 48 0.89 1.29 -8.79
N PHE A 49 0.89 0.05 -8.35
CA PHE A 49 1.86 -0.93 -8.84
C PHE A 49 1.28 -2.33 -8.83
N PHE A 50 1.76 -3.15 -9.74
CA PHE A 50 1.26 -4.51 -9.91
C PHE A 50 1.76 -5.46 -8.82
N SER A 51 3.06 -5.38 -8.50
CA SER A 51 3.75 -6.21 -7.50
C SER A 51 4.94 -5.43 -6.92
N LEU A 52 5.13 -5.53 -5.61
CA LEU A 52 6.33 -5.07 -4.91
C LEU A 52 7.23 -6.29 -4.65
N SER A 53 8.47 -6.04 -4.22
CA SER A 53 9.30 -7.05 -3.58
C SER A 53 10.18 -6.37 -2.57
N ILE A 54 10.19 -6.87 -1.34
CA ILE A 54 11.06 -6.32 -0.31
C ILE A 54 12.51 -6.78 -0.52
N LEU A 55 12.71 -8.00 -1.01
CA LEU A 55 14.01 -8.67 -0.99
C LEU A 55 14.62 -8.77 -2.39
N ARG A 56 15.85 -8.28 -2.55
CA ARG A 56 16.78 -8.88 -3.51
C ARG A 56 17.47 -10.06 -2.83
N GLN A 57 16.80 -11.20 -2.68
CA GLN A 57 17.38 -12.40 -2.04
C GLN A 57 18.18 -12.10 -0.76
N GLY A 58 17.50 -11.80 0.34
CA GLY A 58 18.11 -11.57 1.65
C GLY A 58 17.23 -10.67 2.49
N ASP A 59 16.89 -11.12 3.70
CA ASP A 59 16.09 -10.38 4.70
C ASP A 59 16.66 -8.98 4.90
N LEU A 60 15.81 -7.95 4.87
CA LEU A 60 16.20 -6.61 5.28
C LEU A 60 16.64 -6.67 6.74
N SER A 61 17.76 -6.05 7.08
CA SER A 61 18.14 -5.91 8.49
C SER A 61 17.19 -4.93 9.19
N ASP A 62 17.05 -5.07 10.51
CA ASP A 62 16.27 -4.13 11.32
C ASP A 62 16.75 -2.68 11.13
N ASP A 63 18.07 -2.48 10.94
CA ASP A 63 18.68 -1.19 10.65
C ASP A 63 18.23 -0.60 9.29
N GLU A 64 18.03 -1.44 8.28
CA GLU A 64 17.51 -1.01 6.97
C GLU A 64 16.04 -0.62 7.06
N ILE A 65 15.24 -1.35 7.84
CA ILE A 65 13.84 -1.00 8.10
C ILE A 65 13.75 0.32 8.87
N GLU A 66 14.58 0.50 9.90
CA GLU A 66 14.63 1.73 10.69
C GLU A 66 15.08 2.93 9.84
N PHE A 67 16.11 2.75 9.01
CA PHE A 67 16.55 3.78 8.07
C PHE A 67 15.44 4.18 7.08
N LEU A 68 14.72 3.21 6.52
CA LEU A 68 13.57 3.46 5.65
C LEU A 68 12.50 4.27 6.40
N CYS A 69 12.16 3.86 7.62
CA CYS A 69 11.17 4.57 8.46
C CYS A 69 11.57 6.01 8.79
N ILE A 70 12.87 6.31 8.92
CA ILE A 70 13.39 7.65 9.23
C ILE A 70 13.41 8.57 7.99
N VAL A 71 13.76 8.05 6.81
CA VAL A 71 13.95 8.87 5.60
C VAL A 71 12.62 9.25 4.93
N LEU A 72 11.58 8.43 5.10
CA LEU A 72 10.33 8.51 4.33
C LEU A 72 9.14 9.31 4.86
N PRO A 73 9.08 9.85 6.09
CA PRO A 73 7.90 10.56 6.60
C PRO A 73 7.49 11.82 5.81
N LYS A 74 8.19 12.16 4.72
CA LYS A 74 7.94 13.34 3.89
C LYS A 74 7.17 13.08 2.59
N ASN A 75 6.87 11.83 2.24
CA ASN A 75 6.06 11.58 1.04
C ASN A 75 4.60 12.07 1.24
N GLN A 76 3.96 12.52 0.16
CA GLN A 76 2.57 13.00 0.17
C GLN A 76 1.58 11.92 -0.27
N ILE A 77 1.99 10.65 -0.23
CA ILE A 77 1.20 9.53 -0.74
C ILE A 77 -0.03 9.37 0.13
N ARG A 78 -1.19 9.52 -0.49
CA ARG A 78 -2.51 9.35 0.14
C ARG A 78 -3.22 8.11 -0.37
N LYS A 79 -2.93 7.69 -1.60
CA LYS A 79 -3.62 6.58 -2.26
C LYS A 79 -2.63 5.55 -2.76
N ILE A 80 -2.83 4.29 -2.37
CA ILE A 80 -2.09 3.15 -2.90
C ILE A 80 -3.06 2.18 -3.56
N CYS A 81 -2.75 1.78 -4.79
CA CYS A 81 -3.45 0.75 -5.53
C CYS A 81 -2.50 -0.40 -5.86
N PHE A 82 -2.67 -1.54 -5.20
CA PHE A 82 -1.90 -2.76 -5.41
C PHE A 82 -2.62 -3.68 -6.39
N GLY A 83 -1.89 -4.24 -7.37
CA GLY A 83 -2.44 -5.20 -8.33
C GLY A 83 -2.73 -6.55 -7.68
N ASN A 84 -1.69 -7.37 -7.50
CA ASN A 84 -1.83 -8.71 -6.95
C ASN A 84 -1.02 -8.86 -5.67
N MET A 85 -1.71 -9.00 -4.53
CA MET A 85 -1.03 -9.15 -3.25
C MET A 85 -0.74 -10.62 -2.96
N GLU A 86 0.55 -10.98 -2.98
CA GLU A 86 1.03 -12.35 -2.72
C GLU A 86 1.78 -12.48 -1.39
N ASP A 87 2.29 -11.38 -0.82
CA ASP A 87 3.08 -11.37 0.40
C ASP A 87 2.63 -10.25 1.36
N MET A 88 2.27 -10.63 2.58
CA MET A 88 1.86 -9.70 3.65
C MET A 88 3.00 -8.81 4.15
N ALA A 89 4.25 -9.28 4.10
CA ALA A 89 5.40 -8.49 4.49
C ALA A 89 5.49 -7.23 3.62
N GLU A 90 5.26 -7.36 2.31
CA GLU A 90 5.30 -6.27 1.34
C GLU A 90 4.33 -5.16 1.69
N LEU A 91 3.12 -5.52 2.10
CA LEU A 91 2.12 -4.55 2.52
C LEU A 91 2.45 -3.92 3.85
N TYR A 92 2.95 -4.68 4.82
CA TYR A 92 3.38 -4.13 6.10
C TYR A 92 4.44 -3.04 5.87
N MET A 93 5.45 -3.32 5.05
CA MET A 93 6.48 -2.33 4.68
C MET A 93 5.88 -1.10 3.99
N LEU A 94 4.91 -1.26 3.09
CA LEU A 94 4.24 -0.12 2.46
C LEU A 94 3.48 0.75 3.45
N LEU A 95 2.79 0.13 4.41
CA LEU A 95 2.09 0.84 5.47
C LEU A 95 3.05 1.61 6.38
N LEU A 96 4.25 1.05 6.63
CA LEU A 96 5.32 1.75 7.34
C LEU A 96 5.86 2.95 6.55
N ILE A 97 6.15 2.75 5.25
CA ILE A 97 6.77 3.75 4.38
C ILE A 97 5.81 4.91 4.09
N CYS A 98 4.53 4.62 3.88
CA CYS A 98 3.54 5.59 3.48
C CYS A 98 2.59 5.89 4.65
N SER A 99 3.10 6.50 5.71
CA SER A 99 2.35 6.83 6.93
C SER A 99 1.16 7.79 6.73
N ARG A 100 1.01 8.38 5.53
CA ARG A 100 -0.08 9.30 5.17
C ARG A 100 -1.16 8.68 4.28
N ILE A 101 -1.11 7.37 4.04
CA ILE A 101 -2.15 6.70 3.24
C ILE A 101 -3.50 6.92 3.90
N ASN A 102 -4.46 7.41 3.12
CA ASN A 102 -5.86 7.45 3.50
C ASN A 102 -6.74 6.50 2.67
N HIS A 103 -6.20 5.96 1.58
CA HIS A 103 -6.88 5.00 0.72
C HIS A 103 -5.92 3.88 0.30
N LEU A 104 -6.26 2.64 0.66
CA LEU A 104 -5.57 1.44 0.21
C LEU A 104 -6.54 0.59 -0.62
N GLN A 105 -6.20 0.33 -1.87
CA GLN A 105 -6.95 -0.55 -2.75
C GLN A 105 -6.07 -1.73 -3.18
N ILE A 106 -6.57 -2.95 -3.10
CA ILE A 106 -5.90 -4.17 -3.55
C ILE A 106 -6.80 -4.86 -4.56
N GLN A 107 -6.35 -4.97 -5.81
CA GLN A 107 -7.20 -5.49 -6.90
C GLN A 107 -7.43 -6.99 -6.80
N ARG A 108 -6.50 -7.72 -6.18
CA ARG A 108 -6.62 -9.16 -5.97
C ARG A 108 -5.87 -9.57 -4.70
N ILE A 109 -6.59 -10.24 -3.81
CA ILE A 109 -6.07 -10.84 -2.59
C ILE A 109 -6.82 -12.16 -2.36
N ASP A 110 -6.16 -13.17 -1.80
CA ASP A 110 -6.88 -14.35 -1.31
C ASP A 110 -7.54 -14.09 0.06
N TYR A 111 -8.42 -14.98 0.47
CA TYR A 111 -9.17 -14.82 1.71
C TYR A 111 -8.28 -14.80 2.96
N MET A 112 -7.24 -15.65 3.02
CA MET A 112 -6.35 -15.72 4.18
C MET A 112 -5.59 -14.41 4.37
N HIS A 113 -5.05 -13.86 3.28
CA HIS A 113 -4.38 -12.57 3.28
C HIS A 113 -5.35 -11.42 3.54
N ALA A 114 -6.59 -11.46 3.04
CA ALA A 114 -7.61 -10.45 3.34
C ALA A 114 -7.95 -10.42 4.83
N GLU A 115 -8.08 -11.59 5.46
CA GLU A 115 -8.35 -11.70 6.89
C GLU A 115 -7.17 -11.20 7.75
N LEU A 116 -5.93 -11.50 7.35
CA LEU A 116 -4.72 -11.00 8.00
C LEU A 116 -4.58 -9.49 7.84
N LEU A 117 -4.77 -8.97 6.63
CA LEU A 117 -4.75 -7.54 6.34
C LEU A 117 -5.79 -6.79 7.16
N THR A 118 -7.02 -7.30 7.21
CA THR A 118 -8.08 -6.68 8.00
C THR A 118 -7.64 -6.56 9.45
N GLY A 119 -7.17 -7.66 10.07
CA GLY A 119 -6.66 -7.63 11.45
C GLY A 119 -5.46 -6.70 11.67
N LEU A 120 -4.52 -6.65 10.71
CA LEU A 120 -3.37 -5.75 10.76
C LEU A 120 -3.81 -4.28 10.75
N VAL A 121 -4.64 -3.89 9.78
CA VAL A 121 -5.12 -2.51 9.65
C VAL A 121 -5.93 -2.09 10.87
N LEU A 122 -6.79 -2.99 11.38
CA LEU A 122 -7.54 -2.78 12.61
C LEU A 122 -6.59 -2.50 13.79
N THR A 123 -5.57 -3.34 13.98
CA THR A 123 -4.57 -3.17 15.06
C THR A 123 -3.76 -1.88 14.90
N GLU A 124 -3.35 -1.52 13.68
CA GLU A 124 -2.54 -0.33 13.42
C GLU A 124 -3.33 0.99 13.54
N ILE A 125 -4.64 0.96 13.24
CA ILE A 125 -5.54 2.08 13.52
C ILE A 125 -5.65 2.30 15.03
N GLU A 126 -5.78 1.24 15.84
CA GLU A 126 -5.81 1.37 17.30
C GLU A 126 -4.51 1.91 17.88
N ARG A 127 -3.37 1.48 17.33
CA ARG A 127 -2.03 1.91 17.77
C ARG A 127 -1.65 3.32 17.32
N ALA A 128 -2.54 4.03 16.62
CA ALA A 128 -2.33 5.37 16.05
C ALA A 128 -1.21 5.46 14.98
N PHE A 129 -0.66 4.34 14.51
CA PHE A 129 0.45 4.29 13.55
C PHE A 129 0.03 4.77 12.15
N ASN A 130 -1.25 4.63 11.80
CA ASN A 130 -1.83 5.23 10.60
C ASN A 130 -3.29 5.67 10.81
N SER A 131 -3.47 6.69 11.67
CA SER A 131 -4.78 7.29 11.96
C SER A 131 -5.46 7.96 10.75
N LEU A 132 -4.80 7.99 9.59
CA LEU A 132 -5.28 8.63 8.37
C LEU A 132 -5.95 7.66 7.40
N LEU A 133 -5.76 6.35 7.57
CA LEU A 133 -6.43 5.36 6.73
C LEU A 133 -7.96 5.51 6.89
N ARG A 134 -8.65 5.81 5.79
CA ARG A 134 -10.09 6.10 5.73
C ARG A 134 -10.85 5.15 4.80
N LEU A 135 -10.15 4.51 3.87
CA LEU A 135 -10.73 3.50 3.01
C LEU A 135 -9.75 2.36 2.73
N LEU A 136 -10.16 1.14 3.03
CA LEU A 136 -9.55 -0.11 2.56
C LEU A 136 -10.52 -0.79 1.61
N CYS A 137 -10.03 -1.12 0.41
CA CYS A 137 -10.79 -1.82 -0.60
C CYS A 137 -9.97 -3.02 -1.08
N PHE A 138 -10.58 -4.20 -1.15
CA PHE A 138 -9.93 -5.36 -1.75
C PHE A 138 -10.93 -6.22 -2.52
N SER A 139 -10.44 -6.93 -3.55
CA SER A 139 -11.21 -7.94 -4.26
C SER A 139 -10.68 -9.34 -3.97
N ILE A 140 -11.62 -10.23 -3.64
CA ILE A 140 -11.38 -11.64 -3.39
C ILE A 140 -12.09 -12.41 -4.52
N PRO A 141 -11.35 -12.93 -5.52
CA PRO A 141 -11.94 -13.54 -6.72
C PRO A 141 -12.89 -14.72 -6.44
N GLU A 142 -12.69 -15.40 -5.32
CA GLU A 142 -13.45 -16.59 -4.90
C GLU A 142 -14.30 -16.30 -3.65
N ALA A 143 -14.64 -15.03 -3.38
CA ALA A 143 -15.48 -14.70 -2.24
C ALA A 143 -16.86 -15.36 -2.34
N HIS A 144 -17.22 -16.06 -1.27
CA HIS A 144 -18.57 -16.54 -1.01
C HIS A 144 -19.14 -15.79 0.19
N ASP A 145 -20.47 -15.72 0.30
CA ASP A 145 -21.16 -14.97 1.36
C ASP A 145 -20.67 -15.35 2.77
N GLU A 146 -20.37 -16.63 3.02
CA GLU A 146 -19.84 -17.10 4.31
C GLU A 146 -18.48 -16.48 4.67
N MET A 147 -17.62 -16.22 3.68
CA MET A 147 -16.33 -15.57 3.88
C MET A 147 -16.52 -14.10 4.27
N ILE A 148 -17.48 -13.44 3.65
CA ILE A 148 -17.83 -12.05 3.96
C ILE A 148 -18.38 -11.96 5.38
N GLU A 149 -19.33 -12.84 5.75
CA GLU A 149 -19.88 -12.92 7.11
C GLU A 149 -18.80 -13.22 8.16
N LYS A 150 -17.74 -13.96 7.82
CA LYS A 150 -16.59 -14.19 8.73
C LYS A 150 -15.78 -12.92 8.93
N LEU A 151 -15.49 -12.18 7.86
CA LEU A 151 -14.80 -10.89 7.94
C LEU A 151 -15.62 -9.88 8.75
N GLU A 152 -16.92 -9.77 8.48
CA GLU A 152 -17.83 -8.90 9.24
C GLU A 152 -17.82 -9.24 10.73
N ARG A 153 -18.00 -10.53 11.08
CA ARG A 153 -17.95 -10.97 12.49
C ARG A 153 -16.60 -10.70 13.14
N LYS A 154 -15.50 -10.77 12.41
CA LYS A 154 -14.17 -10.46 12.94
C LYS A 154 -14.06 -8.98 13.30
N ILE A 155 -14.48 -8.11 12.38
CA ILE A 155 -14.49 -6.66 12.60
C ILE A 155 -15.41 -6.30 13.77
N ASP A 156 -16.61 -6.87 13.83
CA ASP A 156 -17.57 -6.66 14.93
C ASP A 156 -17.03 -7.13 16.29
N ARG A 157 -16.32 -8.26 16.32
CA ARG A 157 -15.72 -8.80 17.55
C ARG A 157 -14.58 -7.94 18.05
N GLU A 158 -13.75 -7.45 17.12
CA GLU A 158 -12.60 -6.63 17.47
C GLU A 158 -13.02 -5.23 17.91
N ASN A 159 -14.25 -4.79 17.59
CA ASN A 159 -14.98 -3.64 18.15
C ASN A 159 -14.10 -2.46 18.58
N LEU A 160 -13.16 -2.11 17.70
CA LEU A 160 -12.27 -0.99 17.86
C LEU A 160 -13.18 0.23 17.69
N ARG A 161 -13.11 1.18 18.61
CA ARG A 161 -14.05 2.29 18.83
C ARG A 161 -14.20 3.28 17.66
N PHE A 162 -14.51 2.82 16.46
CA PHE A 162 -14.58 3.58 15.22
C PHE A 162 -15.90 3.29 14.52
N ASP A 163 -16.60 4.34 14.12
CA ASP A 163 -17.70 4.22 13.19
C ASP A 163 -17.15 3.74 11.84
N PHE A 164 -17.45 2.50 11.45
CA PHE A 164 -17.09 1.96 10.15
C PHE A 164 -18.33 1.56 9.33
N ILE A 165 -18.15 1.53 8.01
CA ILE A 165 -19.13 1.03 7.04
C ILE A 165 -18.45 -0.06 6.22
N ILE A 166 -19.08 -1.22 6.18
CA ILE A 166 -18.73 -2.30 5.26
C ILE A 166 -19.69 -2.23 4.08
N LYS A 167 -19.14 -2.24 2.87
CA LYS A 167 -19.94 -2.34 1.65
C LYS A 167 -19.37 -3.43 0.76
N HIS A 168 -20.24 -4.33 0.33
CA HIS A 168 -19.93 -5.33 -0.68
C HIS A 168 -20.50 -4.90 -2.03
N VAL A 169 -19.68 -4.87 -3.08
CA VAL A 169 -20.10 -4.56 -4.46
C VAL A 169 -19.38 -5.49 -5.42
N MET A 170 -20.13 -6.41 -6.04
CA MET A 170 -19.59 -7.44 -6.94
C MET A 170 -18.56 -8.34 -6.22
N ASP A 171 -17.29 -8.25 -6.58
CA ASP A 171 -16.16 -8.99 -6.01
C ASP A 171 -15.36 -8.15 -5.00
N LYS A 172 -15.80 -6.91 -4.73
CA LYS A 172 -15.07 -5.94 -3.91
C LYS A 172 -15.71 -5.73 -2.57
N ILE A 173 -14.87 -5.76 -1.54
CA ILE A 173 -15.20 -5.40 -0.17
C ILE A 173 -14.58 -4.03 0.11
N TYR A 174 -15.40 -3.12 0.65
CA TYR A 174 -15.00 -1.79 1.06
C TYR A 174 -15.18 -1.67 2.56
N LEU A 175 -14.11 -1.31 3.26
CA LEU A 175 -14.08 -0.97 4.68
C LEU A 175 -13.76 0.52 4.79
N GLN A 176 -14.72 1.30 5.26
CA GLN A 176 -14.59 2.75 5.37
C GLN A 176 -14.76 3.19 6.83
N TRP A 177 -13.82 3.98 7.35
CA TRP A 177 -13.89 4.57 8.69
C TRP A 177 -14.32 6.04 8.60
N LYS A 178 -15.10 6.52 9.57
CA LYS A 178 -15.48 7.95 9.67
C LYS A 178 -14.35 8.82 10.23
#